data_AF-A0AAV7NPB3-F1
#
_entry.id   AF-A0AAV7NPB3-F1
#
_cell.length_a   1.000
_cell.length_b   1.000
_cell.length_c   1.000
_cell.angle_alpha   90.00
_cell.angle_beta   90.00
_cell.angle_gamma   90.00
#
_symmetry.space_group_name_H-M   'P 1'
#
loop_
_entity.id
_entity.type
_entity.pdbx_description
1 polymer ?
#
loop_
_entity_poly.entity_id
_entity_poly.type
_entity_poly.pdbx_seq_one_letter_code
_entity_poly.pdbx_strand_id
1 'polypeptide(L)'
;MKRCLKEGDYVAETSTILRSHKSEKKQKCSKKGDDLSRDDLLFLLSVLEGELQARDEVISVLKAEKIDLALLEAQYGFVTPKKVLEALQRDAIQAKAPQWEEDIYEKPMSELDRLVQKQKETHKRMLDQLLMVEQAQRHTLFELEDEKRKHTEYMEKSDEFTNLLEQERESIPQLLTKCLCDTKHDATRKTYSAFIVSAQSEFIYLKRTATMIAIRAFGLILVTRVPT
;
A
#
# COMPACT_ATOMS: atom_id res chain seq x y z
N MET A 1 -66.79 -25.49 -47.92
CA MET A 1 -66.04 -26.77 -47.93
C MET A 1 -66.18 -27.39 -46.54
N LYS A 2 -67.19 -28.23 -46.27
CA LYS A 2 -67.14 -29.71 -46.36
C LYS A 2 -65.80 -30.29 -45.88
N ARG A 3 -65.75 -30.83 -44.66
CA ARG A 3 -65.94 -32.28 -44.41
C ARG A 3 -66.23 -32.56 -42.93
N CYS A 4 -67.28 -33.35 -42.77
CA CYS A 4 -67.78 -34.01 -41.56
C CYS A 4 -66.99 -35.32 -41.34
N LEU A 5 -67.09 -35.88 -40.12
CA LEU A 5 -67.16 -37.31 -39.71
C LEU A 5 -66.57 -37.41 -38.29
N LYS A 6 -67.36 -37.47 -37.20
CA LYS A 6 -68.21 -38.53 -36.60
C LYS A 6 -67.48 -39.58 -35.74
N GLU A 7 -67.89 -39.57 -34.46
CA GLU A 7 -68.11 -40.65 -33.47
C GLU A 7 -67.06 -41.77 -33.25
N GLY A 8 -66.76 -42.00 -31.96
CA GLY A 8 -66.14 -43.21 -31.48
C GLY A 8 -65.89 -43.18 -29.97
N ASP A 9 -66.93 -43.42 -29.17
CA ASP A 9 -66.81 -43.80 -27.75
C ASP A 9 -66.00 -45.10 -27.63
N TYR A 10 -64.94 -45.09 -26.81
CA TYR A 10 -64.27 -46.32 -26.37
C TYR A 10 -63.94 -46.25 -24.87
N VAL A 11 -64.95 -46.69 -24.12
CA VAL A 11 -64.95 -47.60 -22.97
C VAL A 11 -63.58 -48.01 -22.40
N ALA A 12 -63.46 -47.81 -21.09
CA ALA A 12 -62.45 -48.39 -20.21
C ALA A 12 -62.58 -49.92 -20.12
N GLU A 13 -61.47 -50.63 -20.28
CA GLU A 13 -61.16 -52.02 -19.88
C GLU A 13 -59.83 -52.36 -20.62
N THR A 14 -58.87 -53.16 -20.19
CA THR A 14 -58.69 -54.13 -19.11
C THR A 14 -57.19 -54.50 -19.15
N SER A 15 -56.54 -54.66 -18.00
CA SER A 15 -55.35 -55.54 -17.91
C SER A 15 -55.57 -56.55 -16.77
N THR A 16 -56.34 -57.58 -17.14
CA THR A 16 -56.15 -59.00 -16.78
C THR A 16 -55.45 -59.31 -15.45
N ILE A 17 -56.23 -59.25 -14.37
CA ILE A 17 -56.01 -60.11 -13.20
C ILE A 17 -56.50 -61.51 -13.58
N LEU A 18 -55.58 -62.44 -13.83
CA LEU A 18 -55.90 -63.86 -14.01
C LEU A 18 -56.37 -64.44 -12.66
N ARG A 19 -57.68 -64.37 -12.46
CA ARG A 19 -58.45 -65.03 -11.41
C ARG A 19 -58.42 -66.53 -11.67
N SER A 20 -57.55 -67.25 -10.96
CA SER A 20 -57.46 -68.70 -11.04
C SER A 20 -58.74 -69.38 -10.54
N HIS A 21 -59.10 -70.45 -11.24
CA HIS A 21 -60.37 -71.16 -11.17
C HIS A 21 -60.67 -71.79 -9.81
N LYS A 22 -61.85 -71.47 -9.30
CA LYS A 22 -62.53 -72.21 -8.24
C LYS A 22 -63.00 -73.55 -8.83
N SER A 23 -62.39 -74.66 -8.42
CA SER A 23 -62.98 -75.99 -8.56
C SER A 23 -63.19 -76.57 -7.17
N GLU A 24 -64.45 -76.55 -6.75
CA GLU A 24 -64.91 -77.18 -5.53
C GLU A 24 -64.96 -78.69 -5.73
N LYS A 25 -64.06 -79.43 -5.08
CA LYS A 25 -64.35 -80.78 -4.59
C LYS A 25 -63.85 -80.91 -3.16
N LYS A 26 -64.82 -81.02 -2.25
CA LYS A 26 -64.65 -81.50 -0.88
C LYS A 26 -63.89 -82.81 -0.89
N GLN A 27 -62.74 -82.86 -0.22
CA GLN A 27 -62.35 -84.05 0.53
C GLN A 27 -61.67 -83.64 1.82
N LYS A 28 -62.45 -83.74 2.90
CA LYS A 28 -61.99 -83.70 4.27
C LYS A 28 -61.36 -85.07 4.56
N CYS A 29 -60.05 -85.10 4.77
CA CYS A 29 -59.37 -86.19 5.47
C CYS A 29 -58.10 -85.59 6.06
N SER A 30 -58.19 -85.18 7.31
CA SER A 30 -57.55 -85.88 8.42
C SER A 30 -56.07 -85.55 8.49
N LYS A 31 -55.71 -84.86 9.58
CA LYS A 31 -54.37 -84.86 10.15
C LYS A 31 -53.76 -86.25 9.97
N LYS A 32 -52.72 -86.34 9.15
CA LYS A 32 -51.83 -87.50 9.00
C LYS A 32 -50.44 -86.90 8.86
N GLY A 33 -49.71 -86.92 9.96
CA GLY A 33 -48.26 -86.87 9.89
C GLY A 33 -47.81 -88.20 9.34
N ASP A 34 -47.93 -88.35 8.02
CA ASP A 34 -47.43 -89.48 7.25
C ASP A 34 -46.27 -88.94 6.42
N ASP A 35 -45.14 -89.62 6.54
CA ASP A 35 -43.82 -89.20 6.10
C ASP A 35 -43.80 -88.68 4.66
N LEU A 36 -43.36 -87.43 4.48
CA LEU A 36 -43.05 -86.90 3.15
C LEU A 36 -42.08 -87.87 2.47
N SER A 37 -42.37 -88.27 1.22
CA SER A 37 -41.40 -89.02 0.42
C SER A 37 -40.10 -88.23 0.39
N ARG A 38 -38.95 -88.93 0.42
CA ARG A 38 -37.63 -88.30 0.40
C ARG A 38 -37.51 -87.28 -0.73
N ASP A 39 -38.12 -87.56 -1.87
CA ASP A 39 -38.10 -86.70 -3.05
C ASP A 39 -38.97 -85.44 -2.89
N ASP A 40 -40.14 -85.54 -2.25
CA ASP A 40 -41.02 -84.40 -1.97
C ASP A 40 -40.41 -83.45 -0.92
N LEU A 41 -39.73 -84.01 0.08
CA LEU A 41 -39.00 -83.23 1.07
C LEU A 41 -37.81 -82.51 0.43
N LEU A 42 -37.04 -83.18 -0.44
CA LEU A 42 -35.93 -82.57 -1.19
C LEU A 42 -36.42 -81.49 -2.14
N PHE A 43 -37.55 -81.70 -2.81
CA PHE A 43 -38.16 -80.70 -3.67
C PHE A 43 -38.58 -79.46 -2.89
N LEU A 44 -39.26 -79.63 -1.74
CA LEU A 44 -39.64 -78.51 -0.88
C LEU A 44 -38.41 -77.76 -0.34
N LEU A 45 -37.35 -78.48 0.07
CA LEU A 45 -36.09 -77.88 0.50
C LEU A 45 -35.46 -77.04 -0.60
N SER A 46 -35.45 -77.56 -1.83
CA SER A 46 -34.90 -76.86 -3.01
C SER A 46 -35.67 -75.57 -3.32
N VAL A 47 -37.01 -75.59 -3.18
CA VAL A 47 -37.84 -74.39 -3.37
C VAL A 47 -37.58 -73.35 -2.28
N LEU A 48 -37.49 -73.78 -1.02
CA LEU A 48 -37.23 -72.88 0.10
C LEU A 48 -35.81 -72.27 0.04
N GLU A 49 -34.82 -73.04 -0.41
CA GLU A 49 -33.46 -72.55 -0.67
C GLU A 49 -33.46 -71.51 -1.80
N GLY A 50 -34.17 -71.78 -2.90
CA GLY A 50 -34.30 -70.84 -4.02
C GLY A 50 -35.03 -69.54 -3.65
N GLU A 51 -36.07 -69.63 -2.82
CA GLU A 51 -36.78 -68.44 -2.32
C GLU A 51 -35.87 -67.59 -1.42
N LEU A 52 -35.12 -68.23 -0.52
CA LEU A 52 -34.19 -67.55 0.36
C LEU A 52 -33.07 -66.87 -0.44
N GLN A 53 -32.52 -67.55 -1.44
CA GLN A 53 -31.50 -67.00 -2.34
C GLN A 53 -32.03 -65.79 -3.14
N ALA A 54 -33.25 -65.84 -3.67
CA ALA A 54 -33.85 -64.71 -4.38
C ALA A 54 -34.07 -63.49 -3.47
N ARG A 55 -34.43 -63.72 -2.20
CA ARG A 55 -34.57 -62.63 -1.21
C ARG A 55 -33.22 -62.00 -0.89
N ASP A 56 -32.18 -62.80 -0.69
CA ASP A 56 -30.82 -62.30 -0.44
C ASP A 56 -30.28 -61.49 -1.63
N GLU A 57 -30.59 -61.90 -2.86
CA GLU A 57 -30.19 -61.16 -4.06
C GLU A 57 -30.87 -59.79 -4.16
N VAL A 58 -32.18 -59.71 -3.92
CA VAL A 58 -32.91 -58.42 -3.89
C VAL A 58 -32.40 -57.51 -2.77
N ILE A 59 -32.12 -58.07 -1.59
CA ILE A 59 -31.55 -57.32 -0.47
C ILE A 59 -30.16 -56.78 -0.84
N SER A 60 -29.34 -57.58 -1.53
CA SER A 60 -28.01 -57.18 -1.98
C SER A 60 -28.09 -56.02 -2.99
N VAL A 61 -28.96 -56.10 -3.98
CA VAL A 61 -29.19 -55.04 -4.99
C VAL A 61 -29.67 -53.75 -4.32
N LEU A 62 -30.68 -53.83 -3.43
CA LEU A 62 -31.21 -52.65 -2.72
C LEU A 62 -30.19 -52.02 -1.75
N LYS A 63 -29.32 -52.83 -1.13
CA LYS A 63 -28.22 -52.33 -0.30
C LYS A 63 -27.19 -51.59 -1.13
N ALA A 64 -26.80 -52.13 -2.30
CA ALA A 64 -25.86 -51.48 -3.20
C ALA A 64 -26.41 -50.14 -3.72
N GLU A 65 -27.68 -50.11 -4.12
CA GLU A 65 -28.36 -48.88 -4.59
C GLU A 65 -28.43 -47.81 -3.50
N LYS A 66 -28.69 -48.20 -2.24
CA LYS A 66 -28.68 -47.26 -1.10
C LYS A 66 -27.29 -46.73 -0.75
N ILE A 67 -26.25 -47.56 -0.86
CA ILE A 67 -24.86 -47.14 -0.58
C ILE A 67 -24.39 -46.16 -1.65
N ASP A 68 -24.69 -46.42 -2.93
CA ASP A 68 -24.37 -45.52 -4.04
C ASP A 68 -25.07 -44.16 -3.89
N LEU A 69 -26.34 -44.18 -3.51
CA LEU A 69 -27.11 -42.97 -3.23
C LEU A 69 -26.52 -42.14 -2.09
N ALA A 70 -26.11 -42.78 -0.98
CA ALA A 70 -25.51 -42.11 0.16
C ALA A 70 -24.10 -41.54 -0.14
N LEU A 71 -23.32 -42.23 -0.99
CA LEU A 71 -22.01 -41.75 -1.43
C LEU A 71 -22.14 -40.53 -2.33
N LEU A 72 -23.12 -40.54 -3.22
CA LEU A 72 -23.42 -39.41 -4.10
C LEU A 72 -23.94 -38.19 -3.30
N GLU A 73 -24.74 -38.42 -2.25
CA GLU A 73 -25.17 -37.37 -1.32
C GLU A 73 -23.98 -36.73 -0.58
N ALA A 74 -23.02 -37.53 -0.10
CA ALA A 74 -21.83 -37.01 0.56
C ALA A 74 -20.92 -36.20 -0.39
N GLN A 75 -20.86 -36.60 -1.66
CA GLN A 75 -19.99 -35.96 -2.65
C GLN A 75 -20.59 -34.67 -3.24
N TYR A 76 -21.90 -34.60 -3.40
CA TYR A 76 -22.58 -33.49 -4.07
C TYR A 76 -23.53 -32.70 -3.16
N GLY A 77 -23.66 -33.08 -1.88
CA GLY A 77 -24.42 -32.36 -0.85
C GLY A 77 -25.94 -32.36 -1.02
N PHE A 78 -26.45 -32.84 -2.16
CA PHE A 78 -27.88 -32.89 -2.46
C PHE A 78 -28.16 -33.97 -3.51
N VAL A 79 -28.57 -35.15 -3.07
CA VAL A 79 -29.17 -36.13 -3.96
C VAL A 79 -30.58 -36.39 -3.49
N THR A 80 -31.52 -35.58 -4.00
CA THR A 80 -32.94 -35.90 -3.82
C THR A 80 -33.20 -37.24 -4.53
N PRO A 81 -33.90 -38.19 -3.90
CA PRO A 81 -34.37 -39.37 -4.61
C PRO A 81 -35.15 -38.89 -5.84
N LYS A 82 -34.87 -39.44 -7.04
CA LYS A 82 -35.55 -39.05 -8.30
C LYS A 82 -37.08 -38.98 -8.13
N LYS A 83 -37.62 -39.85 -7.29
CA LYS A 83 -39.04 -39.92 -6.88
C LYS A 83 -39.56 -38.65 -6.18
N VAL A 84 -38.74 -37.97 -5.38
CA VAL A 84 -39.11 -36.72 -4.70
C VAL A 84 -39.08 -35.55 -5.66
N LEU A 85 -38.07 -35.48 -6.54
CA LEU A 85 -37.98 -34.44 -7.56
C LEU A 85 -39.14 -34.58 -8.59
N GLU A 86 -39.46 -35.80 -9.01
CA GLU A 86 -40.58 -36.10 -9.91
C GLU A 86 -41.94 -35.85 -9.25
N ALA A 87 -42.09 -36.10 -7.95
CA ALA A 87 -43.29 -35.74 -7.20
C ALA A 87 -43.43 -34.22 -7.09
N LEU A 88 -42.36 -33.52 -6.71
CA LEU A 88 -42.32 -32.07 -6.60
C LEU A 88 -42.55 -31.39 -7.97
N GLN A 89 -42.04 -31.96 -9.06
CA GLN A 89 -42.25 -31.44 -10.41
C GLN A 89 -43.71 -31.64 -10.86
N ARG A 90 -44.33 -32.78 -10.56
CA ARG A 90 -45.77 -32.97 -10.79
C ARG A 90 -46.58 -31.97 -9.97
N ASP A 91 -46.21 -31.78 -8.71
CA ASP A 91 -46.89 -30.85 -7.81
C ASP A 91 -46.70 -29.40 -8.27
N ALA A 92 -45.53 -29.03 -8.79
CA ALA A 92 -45.25 -27.70 -9.36
C ALA A 92 -46.02 -27.44 -10.66
N ILE A 93 -46.15 -28.44 -11.54
CA ILE A 93 -46.96 -28.35 -12.77
C ILE A 93 -48.45 -28.26 -12.45
N GLN A 94 -48.90 -28.94 -11.39
CA GLN A 94 -50.30 -28.97 -10.95
C GLN A 94 -50.67 -27.72 -10.13
N ALA A 95 -49.73 -27.20 -9.35
CA ALA A 95 -49.82 -25.92 -8.66
C ALA A 95 -49.31 -24.78 -9.55
N LYS A 96 -49.91 -24.60 -10.74
CA LYS A 96 -49.77 -23.37 -11.56
C LYS A 96 -50.29 -22.15 -10.78
N ALA A 97 -49.54 -21.74 -9.77
CA ALA A 97 -49.58 -20.43 -9.16
C ALA A 97 -48.46 -19.62 -9.84
N PRO A 98 -48.73 -18.42 -10.37
CA PRO A 98 -47.77 -17.62 -11.13
C PRO A 98 -46.68 -16.96 -10.24
N GLN A 99 -46.32 -17.60 -9.13
CA GLN A 99 -45.59 -16.98 -8.02
C GLN A 99 -44.11 -17.39 -7.98
N TRP A 100 -43.69 -18.37 -8.79
CA TRP A 100 -42.34 -18.96 -8.75
C TRP A 100 -41.47 -18.56 -9.96
N GLU A 101 -41.87 -17.54 -10.71
CA GLU A 101 -41.06 -16.96 -11.79
C GLU A 101 -40.24 -15.76 -11.29
N GLU A 102 -39.99 -15.68 -9.98
CA GLU A 102 -39.03 -14.72 -9.44
C GLU A 102 -37.64 -15.35 -9.58
N ASP A 103 -36.82 -14.77 -10.46
CA ASP A 103 -35.47 -15.26 -10.74
C ASP A 103 -34.65 -15.20 -9.45
N ILE A 104 -34.42 -16.37 -8.86
CA ILE A 104 -33.70 -16.56 -7.60
C ILE A 104 -32.29 -15.93 -7.67
N TYR A 105 -31.75 -15.79 -8.89
CA TYR A 105 -30.43 -15.22 -9.15
C TYR A 105 -30.42 -13.69 -9.28
N GLU A 106 -31.56 -13.03 -9.46
CA GLU A 106 -31.63 -11.57 -9.64
C GLU A 106 -31.13 -10.80 -8.40
N LYS A 107 -31.52 -11.27 -7.20
CA LYS A 107 -31.13 -10.66 -5.93
C LYS A 107 -29.62 -10.83 -5.64
N PRO A 108 -29.03 -12.03 -5.70
CA PRO A 108 -27.57 -12.19 -5.55
C PRO A 108 -26.75 -11.45 -6.62
N MET A 109 -27.21 -11.44 -7.88
CA MET A 109 -26.50 -10.77 -8.98
C MET A 109 -26.51 -9.25 -8.81
N SER A 110 -27.65 -8.66 -8.44
CA SER A 110 -27.75 -7.22 -8.19
C SER A 110 -26.92 -6.76 -6.98
N GLU A 111 -26.84 -7.56 -5.92
CA GLU A 111 -25.94 -7.29 -4.79
C GLU A 111 -24.46 -7.38 -5.19
N LEU A 112 -24.09 -8.34 -6.04
CA LEU A 112 -22.73 -8.46 -6.58
C LEU A 112 -22.37 -7.24 -7.43
N ASP A 113 -23.24 -6.80 -8.32
CA ASP A 113 -23.03 -5.62 -9.15
C ASP A 113 -22.87 -4.35 -8.31
N ARG A 114 -23.70 -4.21 -7.26
CA ARG A 114 -23.59 -3.11 -6.30
C ARG A 114 -22.25 -3.12 -5.57
N LEU A 115 -21.74 -4.30 -5.20
CA LEU A 115 -20.44 -4.45 -4.54
C LEU A 115 -19.29 -4.09 -5.48
N VAL A 116 -19.33 -4.56 -6.72
CA VAL A 116 -18.34 -4.22 -7.76
C VAL A 116 -18.34 -2.71 -8.03
N GLN A 117 -19.52 -2.10 -8.12
CA GLN A 117 -19.63 -0.67 -8.35
C GLN A 117 -19.07 0.14 -7.17
N LYS A 118 -19.35 -0.28 -5.94
CA LYS A 118 -18.79 0.34 -4.73
C LYS A 118 -17.28 0.19 -4.68
N GLN A 119 -16.72 -0.97 -5.04
CA GLN A 119 -15.29 -1.18 -5.12
C GLN A 119 -14.63 -0.24 -6.14
N LYS A 120 -15.21 -0.12 -7.35
CA LYS A 120 -14.73 0.81 -8.38
C LYS A 120 -14.75 2.25 -7.90
N GLU A 121 -15.84 2.66 -7.26
CA GLU A 121 -15.98 4.01 -6.73
C GLU A 121 -14.97 4.29 -5.60
N THR A 122 -14.81 3.38 -4.65
CA THR A 122 -13.81 3.52 -3.57
C THR A 122 -12.40 3.54 -4.12
N HIS A 123 -12.07 2.68 -5.09
CA HIS A 123 -10.77 2.70 -5.76
C HIS A 123 -10.51 4.06 -6.40
N LYS A 124 -11.49 4.59 -7.15
CA LYS A 124 -11.38 5.90 -7.78
C LYS A 124 -11.13 7.02 -6.75
N ARG A 125 -11.94 7.08 -5.69
CA ARG A 125 -11.76 8.07 -4.61
C ARG A 125 -10.40 7.95 -3.93
N MET A 126 -9.93 6.72 -3.72
CA MET A 126 -8.60 6.47 -3.12
C MET A 126 -7.48 6.97 -4.04
N LEU A 127 -7.60 6.76 -5.35
CA LEU A 127 -6.64 7.28 -6.33
C LEU A 127 -6.64 8.81 -6.32
N ASP A 128 -7.80 9.44 -6.29
CA ASP A 128 -7.94 10.90 -6.22
C ASP A 128 -7.31 11.46 -4.93
N GLN A 129 -7.56 10.81 -3.79
CA GLN A 129 -6.93 11.19 -2.51
C GLN A 129 -5.41 11.04 -2.55
N LEU A 130 -4.90 9.94 -3.11
CA LEU A 130 -3.47 9.73 -3.25
C LEU A 130 -2.83 10.81 -4.12
N LEU A 131 -3.48 11.18 -5.23
CA LEU A 131 -3.02 12.27 -6.10
C LEU A 131 -2.97 13.60 -5.36
N MET A 132 -3.99 13.95 -4.58
CA MET A 132 -4.01 15.19 -3.79
C MET A 132 -2.89 15.23 -2.76
N VAL A 133 -2.65 14.12 -2.04
CA VAL A 133 -1.55 14.01 -1.06
C VAL A 133 -0.20 14.16 -1.75
N GLU A 134 -0.03 13.53 -2.91
CA GLU A 134 1.19 13.57 -3.68
C GLU A 134 1.50 14.99 -4.21
N GLN A 135 0.48 15.71 -4.70
CA GLN A 135 0.60 17.11 -5.09
C GLN A 135 0.95 18.01 -3.91
N ALA A 136 0.29 17.82 -2.76
CA ALA A 136 0.61 18.55 -1.54
C ALA A 136 2.04 18.27 -1.08
N GLN A 137 2.50 17.02 -1.16
CA GLN A 137 3.88 16.64 -0.85
C GLN A 137 4.89 17.30 -1.78
N ARG A 138 4.61 17.38 -3.09
CA ARG A 138 5.48 18.10 -4.02
C ARG A 138 5.57 19.59 -3.69
N HIS A 139 4.45 20.20 -3.32
CA HIS A 139 4.42 21.61 -2.92
C HIS A 139 5.26 21.88 -1.67
N THR A 140 5.09 21.06 -0.62
CA THR A 140 5.87 21.24 0.62
C THR A 140 7.35 20.99 0.42
N LEU A 141 7.73 20.02 -0.43
CA LEU A 141 9.13 19.81 -0.81
C LEU A 141 9.70 21.03 -1.54
N PHE A 142 8.95 21.61 -2.47
CA PHE A 142 9.39 22.82 -3.18
C PHE A 142 9.59 24.00 -2.22
N GLU A 143 8.68 24.22 -1.28
CA GLU A 143 8.81 25.26 -0.25
C GLU A 143 10.05 25.03 0.63
N LEU A 144 10.30 23.78 1.04
CA LEU A 144 11.49 23.42 1.81
C LEU A 144 12.79 23.62 1.03
N GLU A 145 12.81 23.29 -0.26
CA GLU A 145 13.97 23.51 -1.13
C GLU A 145 14.23 25.01 -1.34
N ASP A 146 13.18 25.79 -1.53
CA ASP A 146 13.28 27.25 -1.65
C ASP A 146 13.80 27.87 -0.36
N GLU A 147 13.29 27.45 0.80
CA GLU A 147 13.76 27.96 2.08
C GLU A 147 15.21 27.53 2.38
N LYS A 148 15.59 26.30 2.02
CA LYS A 148 16.99 25.86 2.10
C LYS A 148 17.89 26.72 1.23
N ARG A 149 17.48 27.02 -0.01
CA ARG A 149 18.24 27.89 -0.92
C ARG A 149 18.38 29.30 -0.34
N LYS A 150 17.29 29.89 0.16
CA LYS A 150 17.34 31.20 0.83
C LYS A 150 18.28 31.16 2.03
N HIS A 151 18.20 30.14 2.87
CA HIS A 151 19.09 29.99 4.01
C HIS A 151 20.55 29.91 3.58
N THR A 152 20.88 29.16 2.52
CA THR A 152 22.26 29.12 2.01
C THR A 152 22.74 30.48 1.50
N GLU A 153 21.89 31.24 0.80
CA GLU A 153 22.20 32.60 0.33
C GLU A 153 22.38 33.57 1.51
N TYR A 154 21.56 33.46 2.56
CA TYR A 154 21.72 34.27 3.76
C TYR A 154 23.00 33.93 4.51
N MET A 155 23.39 32.65 4.56
CA MET A 155 24.65 32.24 5.18
C MET A 155 25.85 32.78 4.40
N GLU A 156 25.84 32.69 3.07
CA GLU A 156 26.89 33.26 2.22
C GLU A 156 27.03 34.78 2.46
N LYS A 157 25.92 35.52 2.46
CA LYS A 157 25.93 36.95 2.78
C LYS A 157 26.41 37.23 4.21
N SER A 158 26.03 36.40 5.18
CA SER A 158 26.49 36.52 6.57
C SER A 158 28.00 36.32 6.67
N ASP A 159 28.55 35.40 5.89
CA ASP A 159 30.00 35.16 5.83
C ASP A 159 30.72 36.35 5.18
N GLU A 160 30.16 36.95 4.12
CA GLU A 160 30.68 38.20 3.54
C GLU A 160 30.73 39.35 4.56
N PHE A 161 29.65 39.54 5.34
CA PHE A 161 29.62 40.54 6.41
C PHE A 161 30.64 40.22 7.51
N THR A 162 30.79 38.95 7.86
CA THR A 162 31.75 38.51 8.88
C THR A 162 33.19 38.76 8.41
N ASN A 163 33.51 38.46 7.16
CA ASN A 163 34.81 38.73 6.54
C ASN A 163 35.12 40.23 6.51
N LEU A 164 34.14 41.07 6.18
CA LEU A 164 34.31 42.53 6.19
C LEU A 164 34.61 43.04 7.61
N LEU A 165 33.86 42.56 8.62
CA LEU A 165 34.10 42.91 10.02
C LEU A 165 35.47 42.43 10.51
N GLU A 166 35.90 41.25 10.09
CA GLU A 166 37.22 40.73 10.40
C GLU A 166 38.32 41.58 9.75
N GLN A 167 38.13 42.02 8.50
CA GLN A 167 39.04 42.93 7.82
C GLN A 167 39.18 44.26 8.56
N GLU A 168 38.08 44.87 9.01
CA GLU A 168 38.13 46.10 9.81
C GLU A 168 38.82 45.85 11.17
N ARG A 169 38.51 44.73 11.82
CA ARG A 169 39.16 44.32 13.08
C ARG A 169 40.67 44.17 12.95
N GLU A 170 41.17 43.67 11.82
CA GLU A 170 42.60 43.52 11.57
C GLU A 170 43.27 44.81 11.11
N SER A 171 42.58 45.62 10.30
CA SER A 171 43.11 46.86 9.72
C SER A 171 43.27 47.97 10.77
N ILE A 172 42.29 48.14 11.69
CA ILE A 172 42.32 49.23 12.67
C ILE A 172 43.57 49.18 13.59
N PRO A 173 43.95 48.04 14.19
CA PRO A 173 45.16 47.94 15.00
C PRO A 173 46.44 48.20 14.20
N GLN A 174 46.48 47.75 12.94
CA GLN A 174 47.61 47.98 12.05
C GLN A 174 47.77 49.48 11.74
N LEU A 175 46.67 50.17 11.41
CA LEU A 175 46.65 51.61 11.19
C LEU A 175 47.04 52.38 12.44
N LEU A 176 46.51 52.00 13.61
CA LEU A 176 46.87 52.62 14.89
C LEU A 176 48.37 52.45 15.18
N THR A 177 48.90 51.23 15.01
CA THR A 177 50.32 50.94 15.23
C THR A 177 51.19 51.78 14.29
N LYS A 178 50.83 51.85 13.00
CA LYS A 178 51.52 52.68 12.02
C LYS A 178 51.53 54.16 12.42
N CYS A 179 50.38 54.74 12.74
CA CYS A 179 50.28 56.14 13.20
C CYS A 179 51.07 56.41 14.49
N LEU A 180 51.08 55.47 15.43
CA LEU A 180 51.89 55.58 16.65
C LEU A 180 53.39 55.54 16.34
N CYS A 181 53.83 54.72 15.39
CA CYS A 181 55.21 54.71 14.92
C CYS A 181 55.59 56.03 14.23
N ASP A 182 54.72 56.52 13.35
CA ASP A 182 54.94 57.78 12.61
C ASP A 182 55.05 58.98 13.58
N THR A 183 54.16 59.07 14.57
CA THR A 183 54.22 60.14 15.60
C THR A 183 55.47 60.08 16.47
N LYS A 184 55.92 58.88 16.86
CA LYS A 184 57.19 58.70 17.58
C LYS A 184 58.37 59.14 16.71
N HIS A 185 58.40 58.72 15.45
CA HIS A 185 59.45 59.12 14.51
C HIS A 185 59.48 60.64 14.32
N ASP A 186 58.32 61.28 14.13
CA ASP A 186 58.22 62.74 14.01
C ASP A 186 58.66 63.49 15.27
N ALA A 187 58.31 62.98 16.46
CA ALA A 187 58.78 63.57 17.72
C ALA A 187 60.31 63.53 17.82
N THR A 188 60.93 62.38 17.52
CA THR A 188 62.39 62.26 17.50
C THR A 188 63.03 63.14 16.43
N ARG A 189 62.45 63.22 15.23
CA ARG A 189 62.93 64.11 14.16
C ARG A 189 62.89 65.57 14.60
N LYS A 190 61.83 66.01 15.27
CA LYS A 190 61.71 67.38 15.81
C LYS A 190 62.78 67.66 16.85
N THR A 191 63.04 66.76 17.80
CA THR A 191 64.08 66.96 18.82
C THR A 191 65.47 67.04 18.19
N TYR A 192 65.81 66.15 17.27
CA TYR A 192 67.08 66.22 16.52
C TYR A 192 67.17 67.52 15.70
N SER A 193 66.09 67.93 15.02
CA SER A 193 66.09 69.17 14.25
C SER A 193 66.31 70.42 15.12
N ALA A 194 65.68 70.47 16.30
CA ALA A 194 65.84 71.58 17.25
C ALA A 194 67.26 71.62 17.81
N PHE A 195 67.84 70.45 18.12
CA PHE A 195 69.24 70.34 18.54
C PHE A 195 70.20 70.85 17.47
N ILE A 196 70.02 70.46 16.20
CA ILE A 196 70.84 70.93 15.08
C ILE A 196 70.73 72.45 14.91
N VAL A 197 69.53 73.02 14.99
CA VAL A 197 69.33 74.49 14.89
C VAL A 197 69.99 75.22 16.06
N SER A 198 69.93 74.67 17.28
CA SER A 198 70.62 75.23 18.45
C SER A 198 72.14 75.22 18.24
N ALA A 199 72.71 74.08 17.86
CA ALA A 199 74.14 73.93 17.59
C ALA A 199 74.62 74.84 16.45
N GLN A 200 73.82 74.99 15.38
CA GLN A 200 74.12 75.93 14.30
C GLN A 200 74.13 77.38 14.79
N SER A 201 73.17 77.75 15.66
CA SER A 201 73.12 79.09 16.25
C SER A 201 74.35 79.35 17.10
N GLU A 202 74.72 78.42 17.98
CA GLU A 202 75.95 78.49 18.78
C GLU A 202 77.20 78.60 17.92
N PHE A 203 77.31 77.80 16.84
CA PHE A 203 78.41 77.90 15.89
C PHE A 203 78.47 79.26 15.19
N ILE A 204 77.33 79.84 14.81
CA ILE A 204 77.25 81.18 14.24
C ILE A 204 77.72 82.23 15.26
N TYR A 205 77.29 82.12 16.53
CA TYR A 205 77.75 82.99 17.61
C TYR A 205 79.27 82.90 17.80
N LEU A 206 79.83 81.68 17.88
CA LEU A 206 81.26 81.46 18.05
C LEU A 206 82.06 81.96 16.85
N LYS A 207 81.56 81.73 15.63
CA LYS A 207 82.17 82.27 14.40
C LYS A 207 82.20 83.79 14.44
N ARG A 208 81.14 84.46 14.92
CA ARG A 208 81.06 85.92 15.04
C ARG A 208 81.99 86.49 16.13
N THR A 209 82.13 85.82 17.27
CA THR A 209 83.06 86.27 18.32
C THR A 209 84.51 86.07 17.89
N ALA A 210 84.84 84.94 17.26
CA ALA A 210 86.18 84.66 16.73
C ALA A 210 86.59 85.67 15.66
N THR A 211 85.70 86.00 14.70
CA THR A 211 85.99 87.03 13.69
C THR A 211 86.18 88.40 14.31
N MET A 212 85.37 88.77 15.31
CA MET A 212 85.52 90.04 16.04
C MET A 212 86.86 90.11 16.80
N ILE A 213 87.27 89.03 17.47
CA ILE A 213 88.58 88.94 18.14
C ILE A 213 89.71 89.03 17.11
N ALA A 214 89.61 88.31 15.98
CA ALA A 214 90.60 88.37 14.91
C ALA A 214 90.73 89.78 14.32
N ILE A 215 89.61 90.47 14.08
CA ILE A 215 89.60 91.87 13.62
C ILE A 215 90.24 92.79 14.67
N ARG A 216 89.91 92.65 15.96
CA ARG A 216 90.53 93.44 17.04
C ARG A 216 92.04 93.19 17.15
N ALA A 217 92.48 91.93 17.07
CA ALA A 217 93.89 91.56 17.09
C ALA A 217 94.63 92.16 15.88
N PHE A 218 94.05 92.10 14.68
CA PHE A 218 94.63 92.70 13.48
C PHE A 218 94.71 94.23 13.59
N GLY A 219 93.69 94.89 14.15
CA GLY A 219 93.71 96.32 14.45
C GLY A 219 94.82 96.71 15.45
N LEU A 220 95.00 95.95 16.52
CA LEU A 220 96.11 96.14 17.48
C LEU A 220 97.49 95.92 16.85
N ILE A 221 97.63 94.94 15.95
CA ILE A 221 98.87 94.69 15.19
C ILE A 221 99.16 95.87 14.23
N LEU A 222 98.16 96.43 13.57
CA LEU A 222 98.32 97.63 12.72
C LEU A 222 98.73 98.86 13.53
N VAL A 223 98.15 99.06 14.72
CA VAL A 223 98.51 100.17 15.63
C VAL A 223 99.93 100.03 16.19
N THR A 224 100.41 98.81 16.44
CA THR A 224 101.77 98.54 16.93
C THR A 224 102.82 98.47 15.82
N ARG A 225 102.40 98.42 14.55
CA ARG A 225 103.27 98.39 13.36
C ARG A 225 103.18 99.69 12.55
N VAL A 226 103.08 100.82 13.25
CA VAL A 226 103.47 102.13 12.73
C VAL A 226 104.95 102.31 13.11
N PRO A 227 105.91 102.06 12.20
CA PRO A 227 107.28 102.47 12.42
C PRO A 227 107.39 103.99 12.27
N THR A 228 108.21 104.56 13.15
CA THR A 228 108.89 105.86 13.07
C THR A 228 109.24 106.31 11.66
#